data_AF-A0A445M7D8-F1
#
_entry.id   AF-A0A445M7D8-F1
#
_cell.length_a   1.000
_cell.length_b   1.000
_cell.length_c   1.000
_cell.angle_alpha   90.00
_cell.angle_beta   90.00
_cell.angle_gamma   90.00
#
_symmetry.space_group_name_H-M   'P 1'
#
loop_
_entity.id
_entity.type
_entity.pdbx_description
1 polymer ?
#
loop_
_entity_poly.entity_id
_entity_poly.type
_entity_poly.pdbx_seq_one_letter_code
_entity_poly.pdbx_strand_id
1 'polypeptide(L)'
;MITLAPSLDTPKTDQNQVSDPQTSHVFKSKLPDIPISNHLPLHSYCFQNLSQFAHRPCLIVGPASKTFTYADTHLISSKIAAGLSNLGILKGDVVMILLQNSADFVFSFLAISMIGAVATTANPFYTAPEIFKQFTVSKAKLIITQAMYVDKLRNHDGAKLGEDFKVVTVDDPPENCLHFSVLSEANESDVPEVEIHPDDAVAMPFSSGTTGLPKGVILTHKSLTTSVAQQVDGENPNLYLTTEDVLLCVLPLFHIFSLNSVLLCALRAGSAVLLMQKFEIGTLLELIQRHRVSVAMVVPPLVLALAKNPMVADFDLSSIRLVLSGAAPLGKELEEALRNRMPQAVLGQGYGMTEAGPVLSMCLGFAKQPFQTKSGSCGTVVRNAELKVVDPETGRSLGYNQPGEICIRGQQIMKGYLNDEAATASTIDSEGWLHTGDVGYVDDDDEIFIVDRVKELIKYKGFQVY
;
A
#
# COMPACT_ATOMS: atom_id res chain seq x y z
N MET A 1 72.26 -27.15 -26.18
CA MET A 1 71.38 -25.99 -25.97
C MET A 1 70.01 -26.34 -26.51
N ILE A 2 68.98 -25.98 -25.74
CA ILE A 2 67.54 -26.11 -26.00
C ILE A 2 66.94 -27.47 -25.61
N THR A 3 66.74 -27.61 -24.30
CA THR A 3 65.79 -28.49 -23.64
C THR A 3 64.37 -27.95 -23.88
N LEU A 4 63.49 -28.76 -24.45
CA LEU A 4 62.05 -28.45 -24.62
C LEU A 4 61.31 -28.70 -23.32
N ALA A 5 60.48 -27.73 -22.92
CA ALA A 5 59.67 -27.74 -21.69
C ALA A 5 58.52 -28.77 -21.75
N PRO A 6 58.07 -29.31 -20.60
CA PRO A 6 56.92 -30.20 -20.55
C PRO A 6 55.59 -29.42 -20.69
N SER A 7 54.61 -30.07 -21.31
CA SER A 7 53.24 -29.58 -21.49
C SER A 7 52.54 -29.31 -20.16
N LEU A 8 51.93 -28.13 -20.04
CA LEU A 8 51.02 -27.78 -18.95
C LEU A 8 49.69 -28.53 -19.11
N ASP A 9 49.39 -29.41 -18.16
CA ASP A 9 48.05 -29.97 -17.97
C ASP A 9 47.05 -28.85 -17.62
N THR A 10 46.01 -28.73 -18.43
CA THR A 10 44.84 -27.92 -18.12
C THR A 10 44.02 -28.58 -17.01
N PRO A 11 43.55 -27.85 -15.99
CA PRO A 11 42.62 -28.42 -15.02
C PRO A 11 41.31 -28.75 -15.73
N LYS A 12 40.89 -30.01 -15.65
CA LYS A 12 39.53 -30.41 -16.00
C LYS A 12 38.57 -29.63 -15.11
N THR A 13 37.83 -28.72 -15.72
CA THR A 13 36.62 -28.15 -15.16
C THR A 13 35.67 -29.30 -14.83
N ASP A 14 35.34 -29.46 -13.54
CA ASP A 14 34.20 -30.26 -13.09
C ASP A 14 32.91 -29.57 -13.54
N GLN A 15 32.60 -29.71 -14.83
CA GLN A 15 31.25 -29.58 -15.34
C GLN A 15 30.53 -30.90 -15.08
N ASN A 16 29.93 -31.02 -13.89
CA ASN A 16 28.75 -31.84 -13.64
C ASN A 16 28.31 -31.70 -12.18
N GLN A 17 27.72 -30.54 -11.86
CA GLN A 17 26.57 -30.52 -10.96
C GLN A 17 25.36 -30.17 -11.83
N VAL A 18 24.81 -31.20 -12.47
CA VAL A 18 23.44 -31.14 -12.95
C VAL A 18 22.59 -31.09 -11.69
N SER A 19 22.11 -29.90 -11.35
CA SER A 19 21.12 -29.73 -10.30
C SER A 19 19.87 -30.54 -10.66
N ASP A 20 19.40 -31.30 -9.68
CA ASP A 20 18.24 -32.16 -9.78
C ASP A 20 17.02 -31.35 -10.29
N PRO A 21 16.24 -31.81 -11.30
CA PRO A 21 15.11 -31.06 -11.86
C PRO A 21 13.91 -30.85 -10.90
N GLN A 22 14.07 -31.13 -9.60
CA GLN A 22 12.94 -31.28 -8.66
C GLN A 22 12.96 -30.39 -7.42
N THR A 23 13.98 -29.57 -7.18
CA THR A 23 13.97 -28.67 -6.01
C THR A 23 13.57 -27.24 -6.41
N SER A 24 12.28 -26.92 -6.25
CA SER A 24 11.82 -25.52 -6.25
C SER A 24 12.40 -24.80 -5.02
N HIS A 25 13.17 -23.75 -5.23
CA HIS A 25 13.80 -22.98 -4.16
C HIS A 25 12.86 -21.87 -3.70
N VAL A 26 12.34 -22.00 -2.49
CA VAL A 26 11.36 -21.07 -1.92
C VAL A 26 11.97 -20.34 -0.73
N PHE A 27 11.99 -19.02 -0.81
CA PHE A 27 12.43 -18.12 0.24
C PHE A 27 11.25 -17.77 1.17
N LYS A 28 11.56 -17.62 2.46
CA LYS A 28 10.61 -17.25 3.52
C LYS A 28 11.19 -16.17 4.40
N SER A 29 10.35 -15.56 5.21
CA SER A 29 10.80 -14.53 6.15
C SER A 29 11.71 -15.12 7.23
N LYS A 30 12.67 -14.32 7.69
CA LYS A 30 13.45 -14.62 8.90
C LYS A 30 12.61 -14.48 10.18
N LEU A 31 11.46 -13.81 10.09
CA LEU A 31 10.48 -13.75 11.18
C LEU A 31 9.56 -14.98 11.09
N PRO A 32 9.17 -15.57 12.25
CA PRO A 32 8.27 -16.71 12.26
C PRO A 32 6.88 -16.33 11.73
N ASP A 33 6.18 -17.31 11.17
CA ASP A 33 4.76 -17.20 10.85
C ASP A 33 3.96 -16.93 12.12
N ILE A 34 2.89 -16.15 11.98
CA ILE A 34 1.97 -15.81 13.06
C ILE A 34 0.54 -16.28 12.75
N PRO A 35 -0.30 -16.50 13.77
CA PRO A 35 -1.74 -16.59 13.55
C PRO A 35 -2.26 -15.25 13.02
N ILE A 36 -3.14 -15.29 12.01
CA ILE A 36 -3.73 -14.10 11.40
C ILE A 36 -5.26 -14.22 11.49
N SER A 37 -5.92 -13.21 12.06
CA SER A 37 -7.39 -13.13 12.18
C SER A 37 -8.07 -12.67 10.89
N ASN A 38 -7.66 -13.21 9.74
CA ASN A 38 -8.17 -12.81 8.42
C ASN A 38 -9.55 -13.39 8.05
N HIS A 39 -10.22 -14.04 9.01
CA HIS A 39 -11.64 -14.34 8.95
C HIS A 39 -12.52 -13.16 9.35
N LEU A 40 -11.95 -12.13 10.00
CA LEU A 40 -12.67 -10.92 10.37
C LEU A 40 -12.78 -9.96 9.19
N PRO A 41 -13.88 -9.19 9.08
CA PRO A 41 -13.92 -8.03 8.20
C PRO A 41 -12.80 -7.04 8.55
N LEU A 42 -12.16 -6.47 7.53
CA LEU A 42 -11.06 -5.51 7.65
C LEU A 42 -11.27 -4.42 8.71
N HIS A 43 -12.44 -3.75 8.72
CA HIS A 43 -12.70 -2.68 9.70
C HIS A 43 -12.74 -3.24 11.14
N SER A 44 -13.34 -4.42 11.35
CA SER A 44 -13.37 -5.10 12.65
C SER A 44 -11.96 -5.49 13.10
N TYR A 45 -11.10 -5.94 12.18
CA TYR A 45 -9.71 -6.25 12.47
C TYR A 45 -8.89 -5.00 12.87
N CYS A 46 -9.03 -3.91 12.12
CA CYS A 46 -8.35 -2.64 12.43
C CYS A 46 -8.79 -2.06 13.79
N PHE A 47 -10.08 -2.15 14.12
CA PHE A 47 -10.63 -1.65 15.38
C PHE A 47 -10.76 -2.71 16.48
N GLN A 48 -10.14 -3.89 16.33
CA GLN A 48 -10.28 -4.99 17.29
C GLN A 48 -9.85 -4.57 18.71
N ASN A 49 -8.85 -3.69 18.81
CA ASN A 49 -8.32 -3.20 20.08
C ASN A 49 -8.83 -1.77 20.44
N LEU A 50 -9.91 -1.30 19.81
CA LEU A 50 -10.43 0.06 19.99
C LEU A 50 -10.61 0.44 21.46
N SER A 51 -11.12 -0.46 22.29
CA SER A 51 -11.34 -0.21 23.74
C SER A 51 -10.07 0.15 24.50
N GLN A 52 -8.89 -0.26 24.02
CA GLN A 52 -7.60 0.02 24.67
C GLN A 52 -7.10 1.45 24.42
N PHE A 53 -7.48 2.07 23.29
CA PHE A 53 -6.96 3.37 22.87
C PHE A 53 -8.03 4.31 22.28
N ALA A 54 -9.31 4.10 22.62
CA ALA A 54 -10.45 4.86 22.10
C ALA A 54 -10.29 6.40 22.19
N HIS A 55 -9.70 6.90 23.27
CA HIS A 55 -9.51 8.33 23.51
C HIS A 55 -8.24 8.91 22.87
N ARG A 56 -7.36 8.06 22.32
CA ARG A 56 -6.10 8.51 21.72
C ARG A 56 -6.35 9.15 20.35
N PRO A 57 -5.48 10.09 19.92
CA PRO A 57 -5.51 10.61 18.56
C PRO A 57 -5.42 9.48 17.52
N CYS A 58 -6.36 9.48 16.58
CA CYS A 58 -6.36 8.59 15.41
C CYS A 58 -5.95 9.37 14.17
N LEU A 59 -6.69 10.44 13.83
CA LEU A 59 -6.42 11.29 12.67
C LEU A 59 -6.11 12.71 13.12
N ILE A 60 -5.03 13.28 12.60
CA ILE A 60 -4.65 14.68 12.79
C ILE A 60 -4.67 15.34 11.41
N VAL A 61 -5.46 16.39 11.22
CA VAL A 61 -5.72 16.99 9.91
C VAL A 61 -5.12 18.40 9.81
N GLY A 62 -4.21 18.56 8.86
CA GLY A 62 -3.77 19.85 8.33
C GLY A 62 -3.07 20.79 9.33
N PRO A 63 -2.76 22.03 8.93
CA PRO A 63 -2.07 23.02 9.76
C PRO A 63 -2.85 23.44 11.01
N ALA A 64 -4.19 23.34 10.96
CA ALA A 64 -5.09 23.66 12.06
C ALA A 64 -5.11 22.59 13.16
N SER A 65 -4.44 21.44 12.93
CA SER A 65 -4.27 20.38 13.93
C SER A 65 -5.59 19.82 14.49
N LYS A 66 -6.66 19.82 13.67
CA LYS A 66 -7.93 19.19 14.05
C LYS A 66 -7.67 17.71 14.27
N THR A 67 -8.01 17.22 15.46
CA THR A 67 -7.74 15.85 15.87
C THR A 67 -9.05 15.10 16.05
N PHE A 68 -9.12 13.89 15.50
CA PHE A 68 -10.19 12.92 15.74
C PHE A 68 -9.59 11.76 16.54
N THR A 69 -10.24 11.38 17.63
CA THR A 69 -9.83 10.21 18.40
C THR A 69 -10.20 8.92 17.66
N TYR A 70 -9.72 7.77 18.16
CA TYR A 70 -10.15 6.47 17.66
C TYR A 70 -11.67 6.26 17.83
N ALA A 71 -12.25 6.70 18.94
CA ALA A 71 -13.69 6.67 19.18
C ALA A 71 -14.44 7.55 18.18
N ASP A 72 -13.97 8.79 17.94
CA ASP A 72 -14.58 9.68 16.96
C ASP A 72 -14.52 9.09 15.55
N THR A 73 -13.35 8.55 15.17
CA THR A 73 -13.14 7.96 13.84
C THR A 73 -14.07 6.78 13.62
N HIS A 74 -14.19 5.88 14.61
CA HIS A 74 -15.10 4.75 14.53
C HIS A 74 -16.56 5.23 14.44
N LEU A 75 -17.00 6.12 15.34
CA LEU A 75 -18.36 6.65 15.38
C LEU A 75 -18.76 7.35 14.08
N ILE A 76 -17.92 8.26 13.57
CA ILE A 76 -18.20 9.00 12.33
C ILE A 76 -18.26 8.03 11.14
N SER A 77 -17.38 7.02 11.10
CA SER A 77 -17.43 5.98 10.06
C SER A 77 -18.71 5.15 10.15
N SER A 78 -19.18 4.82 11.36
CA SER A 78 -20.46 4.12 11.56
C SER A 78 -21.65 4.98 11.11
N LYS A 79 -21.66 6.29 11.38
CA LYS A 79 -22.69 7.19 10.86
C LYS A 79 -22.69 7.21 9.34
N ILE A 80 -21.53 7.37 8.72
CA ILE A 80 -21.41 7.35 7.25
C ILE A 80 -21.84 6.00 6.68
N ALA A 81 -21.57 4.89 7.37
CA ALA A 81 -22.03 3.56 6.96
C ALA A 81 -23.57 3.48 6.91
N ALA A 82 -24.25 3.98 7.96
CA ALA A 82 -25.70 4.11 7.98
C ALA A 82 -26.20 5.04 6.86
N GLY A 83 -25.56 6.19 6.66
CA GLY A 83 -25.89 7.13 5.59
C GLY A 83 -25.76 6.54 4.18
N LEU A 84 -24.69 5.76 3.93
CA LEU A 84 -24.50 5.04 2.67
C LEU A 84 -25.61 4.02 2.43
N SER A 85 -25.98 3.26 3.46
CA SER A 85 -27.12 2.33 3.42
C SER A 85 -28.44 3.07 3.13
N ASN A 86 -28.69 4.20 3.78
CA ASN A 86 -29.86 5.05 3.54
C ASN A 86 -29.92 5.63 2.12
N LEU A 87 -28.76 5.83 1.47
CA LEU A 87 -28.68 6.20 0.05
C LEU A 87 -28.86 5.01 -0.91
N GLY A 88 -29.02 3.79 -0.39
CA GLY A 88 -29.25 2.56 -1.14
C GLY A 88 -27.99 1.83 -1.57
N ILE A 89 -26.83 2.11 -0.95
CA ILE A 89 -25.60 1.33 -1.18
C ILE A 89 -25.70 0.03 -0.39
N LEU A 90 -25.58 -1.10 -1.08
CA LEU A 90 -25.69 -2.43 -0.50
C LEU A 90 -24.33 -3.15 -0.50
N LYS A 91 -24.28 -4.29 0.20
CA LYS A 91 -23.13 -5.21 0.14
C LYS A 91 -22.75 -5.51 -1.32
N GLY A 92 -21.46 -5.40 -1.63
CA GLY A 92 -20.90 -5.64 -2.97
C GLY A 92 -21.02 -4.48 -3.95
N ASP A 93 -21.79 -3.43 -3.63
CA ASP A 93 -21.83 -2.22 -4.45
C ASP A 93 -20.50 -1.46 -4.38
N VAL A 94 -20.14 -0.79 -5.47
CA VAL A 94 -18.89 -0.04 -5.55
C VAL A 94 -19.16 1.45 -5.31
N VAL A 95 -18.35 2.06 -4.44
CA VAL A 95 -18.32 3.50 -4.18
C VAL A 95 -16.96 4.03 -4.59
N MET A 96 -16.94 5.09 -5.40
CA MET A 96 -15.71 5.77 -5.80
C MET A 96 -15.36 6.90 -4.84
N ILE A 97 -14.16 6.85 -4.25
CA ILE A 97 -13.59 7.95 -3.49
C ILE A 97 -12.63 8.73 -4.39
N LEU A 98 -13.04 9.94 -4.78
CA LEU A 98 -12.28 10.87 -5.62
C LEU A 98 -11.82 12.06 -4.76
N LEU A 99 -11.00 11.77 -3.74
CA LEU A 99 -10.52 12.75 -2.76
C LEU A 99 -9.01 12.70 -2.64
N GLN A 100 -8.42 13.83 -2.24
CA GLN A 100 -7.06 13.88 -1.72
C GLN A 100 -7.04 13.30 -0.27
N ASN A 101 -5.87 13.30 0.38
CA ASN A 101 -5.78 12.88 1.77
C ASN A 101 -6.61 13.81 2.67
N SER A 102 -7.66 13.27 3.29
CA SER A 102 -8.52 13.96 4.24
C SER A 102 -9.11 12.97 5.24
N ALA A 103 -9.68 13.48 6.33
CA ALA A 103 -10.42 12.62 7.26
C ALA A 103 -11.66 12.02 6.58
N ASP A 104 -12.32 12.76 5.69
CA ASP A 104 -13.49 12.27 4.94
C ASP A 104 -13.15 11.08 4.03
N PHE A 105 -11.94 11.05 3.46
CA PHE A 105 -11.44 9.86 2.74
C PHE A 105 -11.43 8.65 3.68
N VAL A 106 -10.81 8.79 4.86
CA VAL A 106 -10.65 7.71 5.83
C VAL A 106 -12.00 7.22 6.32
N PHE A 107 -12.88 8.14 6.72
CA PHE A 107 -14.20 7.78 7.21
C PHE A 107 -15.04 7.08 6.13
N SER A 108 -14.99 7.57 4.89
CA SER A 108 -15.69 6.95 3.76
C SER A 108 -15.19 5.53 3.50
N PHE A 109 -13.86 5.32 3.46
CA PHE A 109 -13.29 3.98 3.23
C PHE A 109 -13.70 2.98 4.32
N LEU A 110 -13.63 3.38 5.59
CA LEU A 110 -14.04 2.55 6.72
C LEU A 110 -15.54 2.26 6.70
N ALA A 111 -16.37 3.26 6.41
CA ALA A 111 -17.82 3.12 6.30
C ALA A 111 -18.24 2.16 5.19
N ILE A 112 -17.61 2.25 4.01
CA ILE A 112 -17.82 1.33 2.89
C ILE A 112 -17.50 -0.11 3.32
N SER A 113 -16.39 -0.30 4.04
CA SER A 113 -16.00 -1.61 4.60
C SER A 113 -17.02 -2.13 5.62
N MET A 114 -17.62 -1.26 6.45
CA MET A 114 -18.61 -1.64 7.48
C MET A 114 -19.90 -2.22 6.90
N ILE A 115 -20.33 -1.77 5.72
CA ILE A 115 -21.53 -2.29 5.05
C ILE A 115 -21.23 -3.38 4.02
N GLY A 116 -19.99 -3.85 3.93
CA GLY A 116 -19.55 -4.87 2.97
C GLY A 116 -19.59 -4.39 1.51
N ALA A 117 -19.55 -3.08 1.28
CA ALA A 117 -19.40 -2.48 -0.04
C ALA A 117 -17.91 -2.39 -0.42
N VAL A 118 -17.61 -1.98 -1.66
CA VAL A 118 -16.25 -1.93 -2.20
C VAL A 118 -15.83 -0.51 -2.48
N ALA A 119 -14.68 -0.08 -1.95
CA ALA A 119 -14.11 1.22 -2.24
C ALA A 119 -13.19 1.15 -3.47
N THR A 120 -13.54 1.83 -4.55
CA THR A 120 -12.56 2.17 -5.61
C THR A 120 -12.05 3.58 -5.38
N THR A 121 -10.76 3.82 -5.59
CA THR A 121 -10.13 5.11 -5.30
C THR A 121 -9.45 5.64 -6.55
N ALA A 122 -9.55 6.95 -6.79
CA ALA A 122 -9.00 7.58 -7.98
C ALA A 122 -8.29 8.89 -7.62
N ASN A 123 -7.29 9.26 -8.42
CA ASN A 123 -6.61 10.54 -8.27
C ASN A 123 -7.57 11.67 -8.67
N PRO A 124 -7.92 12.63 -7.79
CA PRO A 124 -8.79 13.75 -8.14
C PRO A 124 -8.21 14.67 -9.23
N PHE A 125 -6.91 14.57 -9.51
CA PHE A 125 -6.26 15.30 -10.61
C PHE A 125 -6.40 14.62 -11.97
N TYR A 126 -6.95 13.40 -12.05
CA TYR A 126 -7.30 12.80 -13.33
C TYR A 126 -8.23 13.70 -14.15
N THR A 127 -8.14 13.53 -15.47
CA THR A 127 -9.05 14.13 -16.44
C THR A 127 -10.41 13.43 -16.38
N ALA A 128 -11.45 14.09 -16.91
CA ALA A 128 -12.78 13.50 -16.95
C ALA A 128 -12.82 12.11 -17.64
N PRO A 129 -12.18 11.89 -18.81
CA PRO A 129 -12.14 10.56 -19.44
C PRO A 129 -11.50 9.47 -18.57
N GLU A 130 -10.42 9.80 -17.86
CA GLU A 130 -9.74 8.84 -16.98
C GLU A 130 -10.63 8.43 -15.80
N ILE A 131 -11.32 9.40 -15.18
CA ILE A 131 -12.27 9.15 -14.09
C ILE A 131 -13.44 8.28 -14.60
N PHE A 132 -14.05 8.65 -15.73
CA PHE A 132 -15.21 7.92 -16.27
C PHE A 132 -14.87 6.52 -16.76
N LYS A 133 -13.66 6.31 -17.27
CA LYS A 133 -13.18 4.97 -17.60
C LYS A 133 -13.14 4.08 -16.36
N GLN A 134 -12.57 4.56 -15.25
CA GLN A 134 -12.53 3.81 -13.99
C GLN A 134 -13.94 3.64 -13.40
N PHE A 135 -14.76 4.69 -13.41
CA PHE A 135 -16.13 4.68 -12.91
C PHE A 135 -17.00 3.63 -13.64
N THR A 136 -16.91 3.59 -14.97
CA THR A 136 -17.65 2.66 -15.81
C THR A 136 -17.19 1.23 -15.60
N VAL A 137 -15.88 0.97 -15.61
CA VAL A 137 -15.33 -0.39 -15.42
C VAL A 137 -15.66 -0.93 -14.02
N SER A 138 -15.54 -0.09 -13.00
CA SER A 138 -15.84 -0.47 -11.60
C SER A 138 -17.34 -0.55 -11.30
N LYS A 139 -18.20 -0.02 -12.18
CA LYS A 139 -19.65 0.07 -11.97
C LYS A 139 -20.00 0.77 -10.65
N ALA A 140 -19.26 1.82 -10.31
CA ALA A 140 -19.51 2.59 -9.11
C ALA A 140 -20.91 3.24 -9.15
N LYS A 141 -21.64 3.18 -8.03
CA LYS A 141 -23.00 3.76 -7.91
C LYS A 141 -23.02 5.15 -7.30
N LEU A 142 -21.95 5.51 -6.59
CA LEU A 142 -21.78 6.75 -5.86
C LEU A 142 -20.33 7.23 -5.99
N ILE A 143 -20.16 8.53 -6.18
CA ILE A 143 -18.85 9.20 -6.11
C ILE A 143 -18.83 10.15 -4.91
N ILE A 144 -17.82 10.04 -4.06
CA ILE A 144 -17.53 10.99 -2.97
C ILE A 144 -16.35 11.86 -3.39
N THR A 145 -16.53 13.19 -3.45
CA THR A 145 -15.54 14.12 -4.02
C THR A 145 -15.57 15.50 -3.35
N GLN A 146 -14.80 16.46 -3.86
CA GLN A 146 -14.90 17.89 -3.56
C GLN A 146 -15.63 18.63 -4.69
N ALA A 147 -16.34 19.70 -4.36
CA ALA A 147 -17.15 20.51 -5.27
C ALA A 147 -16.33 20.97 -6.49
N MET A 148 -15.06 21.35 -6.28
CA MET A 148 -14.15 21.78 -7.35
C MET A 148 -13.85 20.71 -8.41
N TYR A 149 -14.12 19.43 -8.15
CA TYR A 149 -13.93 18.33 -9.10
C TYR A 149 -15.24 17.88 -9.77
N VAL A 150 -16.39 18.39 -9.35
CA VAL A 150 -17.71 17.97 -9.87
C VAL A 150 -17.86 18.28 -11.36
N ASP A 151 -17.26 19.36 -11.86
CA ASP A 151 -17.31 19.68 -13.29
C ASP A 151 -16.67 18.60 -14.17
N LYS A 152 -15.69 17.84 -13.65
CA LYS A 152 -15.11 16.68 -14.35
C LYS A 152 -16.08 15.50 -14.45
N LEU A 153 -17.15 15.50 -13.65
CA LEU A 153 -18.18 14.47 -13.57
C LEU A 153 -19.42 14.82 -14.41
N ARG A 154 -19.43 15.98 -15.08
CA ARG A 154 -20.56 16.41 -15.91
C ARG A 154 -20.39 15.93 -17.35
N ASN A 155 -21.46 15.37 -17.91
CA ASN A 155 -21.65 15.15 -19.35
C ASN A 155 -20.56 14.30 -20.05
N HIS A 156 -20.12 13.21 -19.43
CA HIS A 156 -19.21 12.26 -20.07
C HIS A 156 -19.87 10.90 -20.27
N ASP A 157 -19.66 10.29 -21.45
CA ASP A 157 -20.15 8.95 -21.83
C ASP A 157 -21.67 8.76 -21.71
N GLY A 158 -22.44 9.85 -21.77
CA GLY A 158 -23.90 9.82 -21.70
C GLY A 158 -24.48 9.62 -20.30
N ALA A 159 -23.63 9.37 -19.28
CA ALA A 159 -24.04 9.26 -17.88
C ALA A 159 -24.32 10.66 -17.30
N LYS A 160 -25.47 10.80 -16.65
CA LYS A 160 -25.96 12.04 -16.08
C LYS A 160 -25.87 12.02 -14.56
N LEU A 161 -25.12 12.98 -14.04
CA LEU A 161 -25.00 13.25 -12.60
C LEU A 161 -26.38 13.57 -12.00
N GLY A 162 -26.74 12.87 -10.93
CA GLY A 162 -28.02 13.01 -10.23
C GLY A 162 -29.15 12.13 -10.78
N GLU A 163 -28.99 11.56 -11.99
CA GLU A 163 -29.92 10.59 -12.59
C GLU A 163 -29.33 9.17 -12.56
N ASP A 164 -28.20 8.95 -13.25
CA ASP A 164 -27.58 7.62 -13.41
C ASP A 164 -26.69 7.23 -12.23
N PHE A 165 -26.11 8.22 -11.56
CA PHE A 165 -25.26 8.04 -10.38
C PHE A 165 -25.35 9.24 -9.44
N LYS A 166 -25.11 8.99 -8.16
CA LYS A 166 -25.11 10.03 -7.13
C LYS A 166 -23.70 10.58 -6.93
N VAL A 167 -23.62 11.87 -6.61
CA VAL A 167 -22.37 12.52 -6.19
C VAL A 167 -22.60 13.16 -4.82
N VAL A 168 -21.68 12.89 -3.90
CA VAL A 168 -21.63 13.51 -2.58
C VAL A 168 -20.36 14.37 -2.50
N THR A 169 -20.50 15.63 -2.10
CA THR A 169 -19.37 16.55 -1.90
C THR A 169 -19.08 16.76 -0.42
N VAL A 170 -17.79 16.75 -0.05
CA VAL A 170 -17.32 16.98 1.34
C VAL A 170 -17.35 18.46 1.76
N ASP A 171 -17.63 19.34 0.81
CA ASP A 171 -17.82 20.79 0.88
C ASP A 171 -19.15 21.17 0.20
N ASP A 172 -19.44 22.47 0.11
CA ASP A 172 -20.73 23.00 -0.38
C ASP A 172 -21.14 22.38 -1.74
N PRO A 173 -22.31 21.72 -1.82
CA PRO A 173 -22.67 20.92 -2.97
C PRO A 173 -23.07 21.79 -4.17
N PRO A 174 -22.50 21.53 -5.37
CA PRO A 174 -23.05 22.04 -6.62
C PRO A 174 -24.44 21.48 -6.92
N GLU A 175 -25.11 22.03 -7.93
CA GLU A 175 -26.40 21.52 -8.41
C GLU A 175 -26.34 20.02 -8.73
N ASN A 176 -27.41 19.30 -8.36
CA ASN A 176 -27.58 17.84 -8.50
C ASN A 176 -26.58 16.99 -7.70
N CYS A 177 -25.84 17.58 -6.76
CA CYS A 177 -25.01 16.88 -5.78
C CYS A 177 -25.65 16.90 -4.39
N LEU A 178 -25.26 15.94 -3.55
CA LEU A 178 -25.61 15.88 -2.14
C LEU A 178 -24.43 16.39 -1.29
N HIS A 179 -24.71 17.06 -0.17
CA HIS A 179 -23.67 17.41 0.79
C HIS A 179 -23.30 16.19 1.64
N PHE A 180 -22.05 16.07 2.09
CA PHE A 180 -21.56 14.94 2.89
C PHE A 180 -22.27 14.75 4.23
N SER A 181 -22.98 15.77 4.74
CA SER A 181 -23.83 15.65 5.93
C SER A 181 -24.95 14.61 5.78
N VAL A 182 -25.42 14.32 4.56
CA VAL A 182 -26.38 13.21 4.34
C VAL A 182 -25.80 11.86 4.75
N LEU A 183 -24.47 11.76 4.84
CA LEU A 183 -23.75 10.59 5.33
C LEU A 183 -23.32 10.79 6.79
N SER A 184 -22.62 11.88 7.11
CA SER A 184 -21.96 12.05 8.41
C SER A 184 -22.91 12.37 9.57
N GLU A 185 -24.14 12.82 9.30
CA GLU A 185 -25.16 13.11 10.32
C GLU A 185 -26.22 12.01 10.46
N ALA A 186 -26.09 10.90 9.71
CA ALA A 186 -26.96 9.75 9.89
C ALA A 186 -26.80 9.12 11.29
N ASN A 187 -27.81 8.37 11.73
CA ASN A 187 -27.80 7.69 13.01
C ASN A 187 -27.00 6.39 12.91
N GLU A 188 -25.95 6.24 13.71
CA GLU A 188 -25.10 5.05 13.75
C GLU A 188 -25.86 3.78 14.15
N SER A 189 -27.02 3.92 14.79
CA SER A 189 -27.89 2.78 15.13
C SER A 189 -28.56 2.17 13.89
N ASP A 190 -28.56 2.87 12.75
CA ASP A 190 -29.16 2.42 11.50
C ASP A 190 -28.15 1.69 10.58
N VAL A 191 -26.92 1.43 11.06
CA VAL A 191 -25.97 0.60 10.32
C VAL A 191 -26.57 -0.80 10.15
N PRO A 192 -26.69 -1.30 8.91
CA PRO A 192 -27.30 -2.62 8.69
C PRO A 192 -26.41 -3.73 9.25
N GLU A 193 -27.03 -4.78 9.79
CA GLU A 193 -26.33 -6.04 10.03
C GLU A 193 -26.07 -6.72 8.68
N VAL A 194 -24.79 -6.86 8.32
CA VAL A 194 -24.37 -7.45 7.04
C VAL A 194 -23.39 -8.60 7.33
N GLU A 195 -23.67 -9.78 6.77
CA GLU A 195 -22.73 -10.88 6.77
C GLU A 195 -21.64 -10.63 5.73
N ILE A 196 -20.40 -10.39 6.16
CA ILE A 196 -19.25 -10.11 5.29
C ILE A 196 -18.34 -11.34 5.29
N HIS A 197 -18.15 -11.95 4.13
CA HIS A 197 -17.27 -13.09 3.95
C HIS A 197 -15.82 -12.61 3.77
N PRO A 198 -14.80 -13.33 4.27
CA PRO A 198 -13.40 -12.94 4.13
C PRO A 198 -12.94 -12.68 2.68
N ASP A 199 -13.50 -13.43 1.72
CA ASP A 199 -13.18 -13.31 0.29
C ASP A 199 -14.06 -12.28 -0.47
N ASP A 200 -14.89 -11.52 0.25
CA ASP A 200 -15.59 -10.35 -0.30
C ASP A 200 -14.59 -9.22 -0.56
N ALA A 201 -14.80 -8.51 -1.67
CA ALA A 201 -13.99 -7.35 -2.03
C ALA A 201 -14.25 -6.19 -1.07
N VAL A 202 -13.21 -5.44 -0.72
CA VAL A 202 -13.31 -4.23 0.11
C VAL A 202 -12.62 -3.03 -0.53
N ALA A 203 -11.55 -3.28 -1.31
CA ALA A 203 -10.84 -2.25 -2.04
C ALA A 203 -10.62 -2.67 -3.49
N MET A 204 -10.73 -1.70 -4.40
CA MET A 204 -10.52 -1.89 -5.82
C MET A 204 -9.67 -0.76 -6.42
N PRO A 205 -8.37 -0.68 -6.06
CA PRO A 205 -7.44 0.21 -6.73
C PRO A 205 -7.26 -0.20 -8.21
N PHE A 206 -6.98 0.77 -9.07
CA PHE A 206 -6.66 0.49 -10.48
C PHE A 206 -5.15 0.50 -10.71
N SER A 207 -4.66 -0.47 -11.46
CA SER A 207 -3.25 -0.69 -11.77
C SER A 207 -3.12 -1.20 -13.20
N SER A 208 -2.06 -0.82 -13.92
CA SER A 208 -1.75 -1.45 -15.22
C SER A 208 -1.24 -2.89 -15.09
N GLY A 209 -0.78 -3.27 -13.90
CA GLY A 209 -0.21 -4.58 -13.63
C GLY A 209 1.01 -4.86 -14.51
N THR A 210 0.98 -6.00 -15.21
CA THR A 210 2.09 -6.51 -16.00
C THR A 210 2.17 -5.91 -17.40
N THR A 211 1.03 -5.57 -18.02
CA THR A 211 0.89 -4.99 -19.36
C THR A 211 -0.48 -4.31 -19.55
N GLY A 212 -0.52 -3.23 -20.35
CA GLY A 212 -1.77 -2.68 -20.92
C GLY A 212 -2.51 -1.63 -20.09
N LEU A 213 -3.82 -1.52 -20.31
CA LEU A 213 -4.69 -0.51 -19.70
C LEU A 213 -4.89 -0.75 -18.18
N PRO A 214 -5.19 0.28 -17.38
CA PRO A 214 -5.51 0.12 -15.97
C PRO A 214 -6.67 -0.85 -15.74
N LYS A 215 -6.44 -1.87 -14.92
CA LYS A 215 -7.36 -2.93 -14.51
C LYS A 215 -7.72 -2.75 -13.04
N GLY A 216 -8.97 -3.05 -12.68
CA GLY A 216 -9.40 -3.03 -11.27
C GLY A 216 -8.83 -4.23 -10.53
N VAL A 217 -7.97 -4.00 -9.55
CA VAL A 217 -7.36 -5.06 -8.71
C VAL A 217 -8.31 -5.35 -7.55
N ILE A 218 -8.83 -6.57 -7.44
CA ILE A 218 -9.76 -6.95 -6.38
C ILE A 218 -8.98 -7.34 -5.13
N LEU A 219 -9.03 -6.49 -4.10
CA LEU A 219 -8.48 -6.77 -2.77
C LEU A 219 -9.62 -7.06 -1.79
N THR A 220 -9.51 -8.19 -1.10
CA THR A 220 -10.55 -8.70 -0.19
C THR A 220 -10.30 -8.28 1.24
N HIS A 221 -11.30 -8.45 2.11
CA HIS A 221 -11.10 -8.28 3.55
C HIS A 221 -9.97 -9.17 4.08
N LYS A 222 -9.93 -10.43 3.64
CA LYS A 222 -8.87 -11.39 3.97
C LYS A 222 -7.51 -10.94 3.47
N SER A 223 -7.42 -10.46 2.23
CA SER A 223 -6.13 -10.10 1.62
C SER A 223 -5.49 -8.90 2.33
N LEU A 224 -6.27 -7.85 2.58
CA LEU A 224 -5.79 -6.67 3.31
C LEU A 224 -5.51 -6.95 4.79
N THR A 225 -6.36 -7.73 5.46
CA THR A 225 -6.11 -8.13 6.86
C THR A 225 -4.81 -8.93 6.98
N THR A 226 -4.58 -9.85 6.04
CA THR A 226 -3.33 -10.63 5.98
C THR A 226 -2.14 -9.71 5.77
N SER A 227 -2.20 -8.80 4.79
CA SER A 227 -1.10 -7.87 4.52
C SER A 227 -0.78 -6.97 5.72
N VAL A 228 -1.79 -6.45 6.41
CA VAL A 228 -1.59 -5.61 7.61
C VAL A 228 -0.97 -6.44 8.74
N ALA A 229 -1.47 -7.64 9.02
CA ALA A 229 -0.91 -8.52 10.05
C ALA A 229 0.56 -8.89 9.79
N GLN A 230 0.90 -9.19 8.53
CA GLN A 230 2.28 -9.47 8.11
C GLN A 230 3.25 -8.32 8.40
N GLN A 231 2.74 -7.09 8.45
CA GLN A 231 3.53 -5.89 8.74
C GLN A 231 3.62 -5.64 10.25
N VAL A 232 2.49 -5.50 10.95
CA VAL A 232 2.46 -4.91 12.31
C VAL A 232 2.07 -5.86 13.45
N ASP A 233 1.64 -7.09 13.16
CA ASP A 233 1.26 -8.06 14.20
C ASP A 233 2.42 -9.00 14.58
N GLY A 234 2.21 -9.74 15.67
CA GLY A 234 3.17 -10.69 16.24
C GLY A 234 4.03 -10.09 17.35
N GLU A 235 4.74 -10.95 18.08
CA GLU A 235 5.56 -10.52 19.23
C GLU A 235 6.76 -9.65 18.82
N ASN A 236 7.35 -9.99 17.67
CA ASN A 236 8.36 -9.19 16.98
C ASN A 236 7.80 -8.77 15.60
N PRO A 237 6.93 -7.75 15.51
CA PRO A 237 6.35 -7.32 14.23
C PRO A 237 7.45 -6.85 13.28
N ASN A 238 7.23 -7.02 11.97
CA ASN A 238 8.21 -6.62 10.94
C ASN A 238 8.35 -5.08 10.87
N LEU A 239 7.24 -4.38 11.06
CA LEU A 239 7.17 -2.94 11.28
C LEU A 239 6.68 -2.69 12.70
N TYR A 240 7.58 -2.30 13.59
CA TYR A 240 7.22 -2.00 14.97
C TYR A 240 6.62 -0.59 15.08
N LEU A 241 5.29 -0.54 15.18
CA LEU A 241 4.51 0.64 15.52
C LEU A 241 3.96 0.53 16.94
N THR A 242 3.76 1.67 17.58
CA THR A 242 3.21 1.79 18.93
C THR A 242 2.11 2.84 18.98
N THR A 243 1.33 2.86 20.07
CA THR A 243 0.29 3.87 20.27
C THR A 243 0.84 5.29 20.41
N GLU A 244 2.13 5.45 20.69
CA GLU A 244 2.81 6.75 20.80
C GLU A 244 3.32 7.28 19.45
N ASP A 245 3.29 6.45 18.40
CA ASP A 245 3.74 6.88 17.08
C ASP A 245 2.74 7.80 16.38
N VAL A 246 3.30 8.77 15.65
CA VAL A 246 2.58 9.62 14.70
C VAL A 246 3.14 9.35 13.30
N LEU A 247 2.36 8.69 12.46
CA LEU A 247 2.72 8.39 11.08
C LEU A 247 2.38 9.58 10.18
N LEU A 248 3.34 10.01 9.36
CA LEU A 248 3.09 10.97 8.30
C LEU A 248 2.36 10.32 7.13
N CYS A 249 1.18 10.84 6.80
CA CYS A 249 0.41 10.46 5.61
C CYS A 249 0.39 11.61 4.59
N VAL A 250 1.54 11.77 3.92
CA VAL A 250 1.72 12.71 2.78
C VAL A 250 1.57 12.03 1.42
N LEU A 251 1.80 10.72 1.37
CA LEU A 251 1.58 9.92 0.17
C LEU A 251 0.07 9.68 -0.04
N PRO A 252 -0.41 9.55 -1.29
CA PRO A 252 -1.84 9.58 -1.56
C PRO A 252 -2.58 8.32 -1.08
N LEU A 253 -3.63 8.49 -0.27
CA LEU A 253 -4.49 7.41 0.22
C LEU A 253 -5.29 6.72 -0.90
N PHE A 254 -5.48 7.39 -2.05
CA PHE A 254 -6.07 6.74 -3.22
C PHE A 254 -5.14 5.71 -3.88
N HIS A 255 -3.88 5.60 -3.44
CA HIS A 255 -2.98 4.51 -3.78
C HIS A 255 -2.85 3.51 -2.62
N ILE A 256 -2.82 2.23 -2.97
CA ILE A 256 -2.87 1.14 -1.99
C ILE A 256 -1.66 1.11 -1.04
N PHE A 257 -0.52 1.69 -1.45
CA PHE A 257 0.65 1.85 -0.57
C PHE A 257 0.28 2.60 0.72
N SER A 258 -0.29 3.78 0.60
CA SER A 258 -0.63 4.62 1.76
C SER A 258 -1.86 4.12 2.48
N LEU A 259 -2.84 3.64 1.71
CA LEU A 259 -4.03 3.03 2.29
C LEU A 259 -3.67 1.85 3.21
N ASN A 260 -2.84 0.92 2.75
CA ASN A 260 -2.44 -0.25 3.55
C ASN A 260 -1.34 0.09 4.58
N SER A 261 -0.15 0.44 4.12
CA SER A 261 1.04 0.51 4.98
C SER A 261 1.05 1.72 5.91
N VAL A 262 0.33 2.80 5.59
CA VAL A 262 0.21 3.96 6.49
C VAL A 262 -1.08 3.87 7.29
N LEU A 263 -2.25 3.95 6.63
CA LEU A 263 -3.53 4.08 7.33
C LEU A 263 -3.92 2.79 8.05
N LEU A 264 -4.06 1.66 7.35
CA LEU A 264 -4.56 0.42 7.97
C LEU A 264 -3.60 -0.14 9.02
N CYS A 265 -2.29 -0.04 8.78
CA CYS A 265 -1.26 -0.41 9.75
C CYS A 265 -1.29 0.48 11.01
N ALA A 266 -1.44 1.81 10.87
CA ALA A 266 -1.58 2.70 12.02
C ALA A 266 -2.84 2.39 12.83
N LEU A 267 -3.99 2.22 12.15
CA LEU A 267 -5.26 1.88 12.79
C LEU A 267 -5.14 0.60 13.63
N ARG A 268 -4.51 -0.43 13.04
CA ARG A 268 -4.27 -1.70 13.74
C ARG A 268 -3.36 -1.54 14.96
N ALA A 269 -2.30 -0.73 14.84
CA ALA A 269 -1.32 -0.51 15.90
C ALA A 269 -1.78 0.49 16.99
N GLY A 270 -2.90 1.20 16.78
CA GLY A 270 -3.35 2.26 17.69
C GLY A 270 -2.53 3.56 17.59
N SER A 271 -1.76 3.73 16.51
CA SER A 271 -0.93 4.91 16.24
C SER A 271 -1.76 6.06 15.67
N ALA A 272 -1.26 7.30 15.76
CA ALA A 272 -1.89 8.45 15.11
C ALA A 272 -1.42 8.58 13.65
N VAL A 273 -2.28 9.14 12.79
CA VAL A 273 -2.00 9.44 11.39
C VAL A 273 -2.13 10.94 11.15
N LEU A 274 -1.03 11.59 10.77
CA LEU A 274 -1.00 12.99 10.38
C LEU A 274 -1.26 13.12 8.88
N LEU A 275 -2.47 13.54 8.53
CA LEU A 275 -2.94 13.69 7.16
C LEU A 275 -2.46 15.03 6.58
N MET A 276 -1.69 14.94 5.50
CA MET A 276 -1.27 16.08 4.70
C MET A 276 -1.90 15.98 3.31
N GLN A 277 -2.80 16.92 3.00
CA GLN A 277 -3.56 16.91 1.74
C GLN A 277 -2.66 17.15 0.52
N LYS A 278 -1.69 18.06 0.65
CA LYS A 278 -0.76 18.45 -0.41
C LYS A 278 0.64 18.59 0.15
N PHE A 279 1.62 18.02 -0.53
CA PHE A 279 3.03 18.20 -0.19
C PHE A 279 3.49 19.64 -0.47
N GLU A 280 4.04 20.27 0.57
CA GLU A 280 4.80 21.51 0.54
C GLU A 280 5.87 21.38 1.63
N ILE A 281 7.14 21.65 1.31
CA ILE A 281 8.26 21.28 2.17
C ILE A 281 8.25 22.05 3.49
N GLY A 282 7.95 23.35 3.50
CA GLY A 282 7.90 24.15 4.73
C GLY A 282 6.82 23.65 5.69
N THR A 283 5.61 23.49 5.18
CA THR A 283 4.45 22.96 5.89
C THR A 283 4.72 21.55 6.41
N LEU A 284 5.38 20.70 5.62
CA LEU A 284 5.75 19.35 6.05
C LEU A 284 6.68 19.40 7.27
N LEU A 285 7.74 20.22 7.22
CA LEU A 285 8.72 20.36 8.29
C LEU A 285 8.09 20.94 9.56
N GLU A 286 7.24 21.96 9.41
CA GLU A 286 6.45 22.53 10.52
C GLU A 286 5.57 21.47 11.20
N LEU A 287 4.88 20.65 10.40
CA LEU A 287 4.00 19.60 10.89
C LEU A 287 4.78 18.47 11.58
N ILE A 288 5.93 18.06 11.02
CA ILE A 288 6.82 17.08 11.66
C ILE A 288 7.26 17.57 13.04
N GLN A 289 7.78 18.80 13.12
CA GLN A 289 8.26 19.37 14.37
C GLN A 289 7.13 19.54 15.40
N ARG A 290 5.98 20.08 14.96
CA ARG A 290 4.84 20.38 15.84
C ARG A 290 4.19 19.12 16.41
N HIS A 291 3.95 18.12 15.55
CA HIS A 291 3.25 16.89 15.93
C HIS A 291 4.19 15.75 16.31
N ARG A 292 5.50 16.01 16.32
CA ARG A 292 6.55 15.04 16.65
C ARG A 292 6.38 13.75 15.85
N VAL A 293 6.24 13.89 14.53
CA VAL A 293 6.12 12.74 13.61
C VAL A 293 7.27 11.77 13.84
N SER A 294 6.95 10.51 14.14
CA SER A 294 7.92 9.47 14.47
C SER A 294 8.24 8.55 13.30
N VAL A 295 7.29 8.40 12.38
CA VAL A 295 7.37 7.44 11.28
C VAL A 295 7.03 8.14 9.97
N ALA A 296 7.98 8.16 9.04
CA ALA A 296 7.81 8.73 7.72
C ALA A 296 7.91 7.63 6.66
N MET A 297 6.77 7.28 6.05
CA MET A 297 6.73 6.39 4.88
C MET A 297 6.66 7.25 3.61
N VAL A 298 7.69 7.18 2.79
CA VAL A 298 7.98 8.15 1.75
C VAL A 298 8.42 7.49 0.44
N VAL A 299 8.58 8.29 -0.61
CA VAL A 299 9.11 7.88 -1.92
C VAL A 299 10.42 8.63 -2.23
N PRO A 300 11.26 8.18 -3.17
CA PRO A 300 12.56 8.80 -3.43
C PRO A 300 12.57 10.32 -3.65
N PRO A 301 11.59 10.92 -4.38
CA PRO A 301 11.53 12.39 -4.48
C PRO A 301 11.40 13.11 -3.13
N LEU A 302 10.70 12.51 -2.16
CA LEU A 302 10.52 13.10 -0.83
C LEU A 302 11.76 12.87 0.04
N VAL A 303 12.43 11.72 -0.09
CA VAL A 303 13.75 11.50 0.51
C VAL A 303 14.75 12.53 0.01
N LEU A 304 14.76 12.81 -1.31
CA LEU A 304 15.60 13.86 -1.89
C LEU A 304 15.31 15.24 -1.28
N ALA A 305 14.04 15.59 -1.12
CA ALA A 305 13.65 16.85 -0.49
C ALA A 305 14.14 16.92 0.97
N LEU A 306 13.95 15.87 1.77
CA LEU A 306 14.39 15.83 3.17
C LEU A 306 15.92 15.81 3.33
N ALA A 307 16.64 15.14 2.42
CA ALA A 307 18.09 15.02 2.51
C ALA A 307 18.81 16.31 2.05
N LYS A 308 18.37 16.90 0.93
CA LYS A 308 19.12 17.94 0.22
C LYS A 308 18.54 19.35 0.32
N ASN A 309 17.31 19.55 0.81
CA ASN A 309 16.77 20.90 0.95
C ASN A 309 17.42 21.62 2.15
N PRO A 310 17.98 22.83 1.97
CA PRO A 310 18.66 23.55 3.05
C PRO A 310 17.72 23.91 4.21
N MET A 311 16.44 24.18 3.92
CA MET A 311 15.42 24.55 4.91
C MET A 311 15.25 23.51 6.02
N VAL A 312 15.57 22.25 5.73
CA VAL A 312 15.47 21.15 6.71
C VAL A 312 16.37 21.40 7.93
N ALA A 313 17.47 22.17 7.78
CA ALA A 313 18.36 22.50 8.89
C ALA A 313 17.69 23.42 9.94
N ASP A 314 16.61 24.12 9.58
CA ASP A 314 15.93 25.08 10.45
C ASP A 314 14.83 24.44 11.31
N PHE A 315 14.61 23.13 11.19
CA PHE A 315 13.54 22.40 11.86
C PHE A 315 14.06 21.20 12.65
N ASP A 316 13.44 20.93 13.80
CA ASP A 316 13.67 19.77 14.63
C ASP A 316 12.93 18.53 14.09
N LEU A 317 13.68 17.65 13.44
CA LEU A 317 13.20 16.35 12.96
C LEU A 317 13.62 15.18 13.88
N SER A 318 14.11 15.45 15.10
CA SER A 318 14.62 14.41 16.03
C SER A 318 13.57 13.40 16.47
N SER A 319 12.28 13.71 16.31
CA SER A 319 11.17 12.80 16.60
C SER A 319 11.09 11.63 15.60
N ILE A 320 11.53 11.81 14.36
CA ILE A 320 11.51 10.76 13.35
C ILE A 320 12.51 9.68 13.75
N ARG A 321 11.99 8.50 14.10
CA ARG A 321 12.76 7.28 14.43
C ARG A 321 12.80 6.27 13.28
N LEU A 322 11.88 6.37 12.31
CA LEU A 322 11.78 5.43 11.20
C LEU A 322 11.48 6.17 9.91
N VAL A 323 12.27 5.88 8.87
CA VAL A 323 12.00 6.30 7.49
C VAL A 323 11.95 5.07 6.60
N LEU A 324 10.76 4.78 6.06
CA LEU A 324 10.57 3.74 5.06
C LEU A 324 10.48 4.40 3.69
N SER A 325 11.30 3.95 2.73
CA SER A 325 11.13 4.34 1.33
C SER A 325 10.63 3.17 0.48
N GLY A 326 9.71 3.45 -0.44
CA GLY A 326 9.20 2.43 -1.35
C GLY A 326 8.88 2.99 -2.74
N ALA A 327 8.18 2.16 -3.52
CA ALA A 327 7.78 2.40 -4.92
C ALA A 327 8.92 2.42 -5.94
N ALA A 328 10.09 2.98 -5.61
CA ALA A 328 11.27 2.97 -6.48
C ALA A 328 12.56 2.90 -5.64
N PRO A 329 13.67 2.35 -6.21
CA PRO A 329 14.93 2.23 -5.49
C PRO A 329 15.50 3.58 -5.05
N LEU A 330 16.09 3.62 -3.85
CA LEU A 330 16.96 4.71 -3.43
C LEU A 330 18.40 4.45 -3.87
N GLY A 331 19.02 5.46 -4.48
CA GLY A 331 20.47 5.43 -4.74
C GLY A 331 21.27 5.59 -3.45
N LYS A 332 22.41 4.89 -3.36
CA LYS A 332 23.31 4.90 -2.19
C LYS A 332 23.64 6.31 -1.68
N GLU A 333 23.98 7.24 -2.57
CA GLU A 333 24.29 8.64 -2.18
C GLU A 333 23.11 9.33 -1.48
N LEU A 334 21.88 9.03 -1.90
CA LEU A 334 20.69 9.62 -1.31
C LEU A 334 20.37 8.97 0.04
N GLU A 335 20.58 7.67 0.18
CA GLU A 335 20.49 6.99 1.48
C GLU A 335 21.48 7.59 2.49
N GLU A 336 22.74 7.75 2.10
CA GLU A 336 23.79 8.33 2.94
C GLU A 336 23.48 9.79 3.32
N ALA A 337 23.02 10.60 2.37
CA ALA A 337 22.62 11.98 2.64
C ALA A 337 21.47 12.06 3.65
N LEU A 338 20.48 11.16 3.57
CA LEU A 338 19.38 11.11 4.53
C LEU A 338 19.84 10.63 5.91
N ARG A 339 20.69 9.59 5.98
CA ARG A 339 21.28 9.09 7.23
C ARG A 339 22.08 10.17 7.95
N ASN A 340 22.85 10.96 7.21
CA ASN A 340 23.58 12.10 7.79
C ASN A 340 22.63 13.19 8.32
N ARG A 341 21.47 13.39 7.67
CA ARG A 341 20.49 14.39 8.09
C ARG A 341 19.69 13.96 9.32
N MET A 342 19.36 12.67 9.42
CA MET A 342 18.54 12.09 10.48
C MET A 342 19.22 10.83 11.05
N PRO A 343 20.37 10.98 11.73
CA PRO A 343 21.16 9.84 12.22
C PRO A 343 20.44 9.00 13.28
N GLN A 344 19.43 9.56 13.93
CA GLN A 344 18.57 8.86 14.89
C GLN A 344 17.54 7.94 14.23
N ALA A 345 17.24 8.13 12.93
CA ALA A 345 16.21 7.38 12.24
C ALA A 345 16.77 6.10 11.61
N VAL A 346 16.06 4.99 11.78
CA VAL A 346 16.30 3.78 10.98
C VAL A 346 15.76 4.04 9.57
N LEU A 347 16.66 4.02 8.58
CA LEU A 347 16.31 4.06 7.16
C LEU A 347 16.31 2.65 6.58
N GLY A 348 15.22 2.31 5.89
CA GLY A 348 15.09 1.07 5.14
C GLY A 348 14.13 1.22 3.96
N GLN A 349 14.17 0.25 3.04
CA GLN A 349 13.27 0.20 1.91
C GLN A 349 12.24 -0.93 2.04
N GLY A 350 11.16 -0.82 1.30
CA GLY A 350 10.18 -1.89 1.12
C GLY A 350 9.78 -2.01 -0.35
N TYR A 351 9.46 -3.23 -0.78
CA TYR A 351 9.01 -3.50 -2.14
C TYR A 351 7.54 -3.94 -2.14
N GLY A 352 6.79 -3.30 -3.03
CA GLY A 352 5.37 -3.51 -3.18
C GLY A 352 4.86 -3.30 -4.59
N MET A 353 3.74 -3.98 -4.88
CA MET A 353 2.99 -3.98 -6.11
C MET A 353 1.50 -4.12 -5.77
N THR A 354 0.61 -3.40 -6.45
CA THR A 354 -0.82 -3.35 -6.10
C THR A 354 -1.46 -4.74 -5.97
N GLU A 355 -1.16 -5.60 -6.93
CA GLU A 355 -1.64 -6.97 -7.07
C GLU A 355 -1.15 -7.90 -5.94
N ALA A 356 -0.08 -7.53 -5.24
CA ALA A 356 0.45 -8.28 -4.10
C ALA A 356 -0.19 -7.91 -2.75
N GLY A 357 -1.20 -7.04 -2.75
CA GLY A 357 -1.96 -6.69 -1.56
C GLY A 357 -1.54 -5.50 -0.67
N PRO A 358 -0.44 -4.73 -0.83
CA PRO A 358 0.54 -4.64 -1.90
C PRO A 358 1.99 -5.03 -1.50
N VAL A 359 2.26 -5.45 -0.27
CA VAL A 359 3.63 -5.58 0.25
C VAL A 359 4.19 -6.98 -0.01
N LEU A 360 5.36 -7.05 -0.66
CA LEU A 360 6.08 -8.30 -0.89
C LEU A 360 7.22 -8.49 0.11
N SER A 361 7.99 -7.42 0.32
CA SER A 361 9.13 -7.42 1.25
C SER A 361 9.25 -6.09 1.98
N MET A 362 9.85 -6.16 3.17
CA MET A 362 10.05 -5.00 4.03
C MET A 362 11.34 -5.14 4.82
N CYS A 363 12.01 -4.00 5.03
CA CYS A 363 13.23 -3.92 5.81
C CYS A 363 13.04 -4.42 7.25
N LEU A 364 13.76 -5.48 7.63
CA LEU A 364 13.73 -6.06 8.98
C LEU A 364 14.45 -5.19 10.04
N GLY A 365 15.10 -4.11 9.63
CA GLY A 365 15.60 -3.09 10.56
C GLY A 365 14.47 -2.34 11.27
N PHE A 366 13.23 -2.44 10.76
CA PHE A 366 12.04 -1.86 11.38
C PHE A 366 11.38 -2.76 12.43
N ALA A 367 11.86 -3.99 12.57
CA ALA A 367 11.27 -4.93 13.51
C ALA A 367 11.54 -4.50 14.97
N LYS A 368 10.68 -4.95 15.89
CA LYS A 368 10.84 -4.63 17.32
C LYS A 368 12.18 -5.11 17.88
N GLN A 369 12.59 -6.31 17.47
CA GLN A 369 13.93 -6.82 17.60
C GLN A 369 14.53 -6.80 16.18
N PRO A 370 15.29 -5.73 15.84
CA PRO A 370 15.70 -5.45 14.48
C PRO A 370 16.82 -6.39 14.02
N PHE A 371 16.86 -6.63 12.71
CA PHE A 371 17.94 -7.37 12.05
C PHE A 371 18.94 -6.41 11.41
N GLN A 372 20.15 -6.91 11.12
CA GLN A 372 21.08 -6.20 10.24
C GLN A 372 20.52 -6.18 8.81
N THR A 373 20.78 -5.07 8.11
CA THR A 373 20.24 -4.80 6.77
C THR A 373 21.29 -4.15 5.90
N LYS A 374 21.30 -4.46 4.61
CA LYS A 374 22.23 -3.88 3.64
C LYS A 374 21.66 -2.64 2.96
N SER A 375 22.54 -1.73 2.55
CA SER A 375 22.17 -0.59 1.68
C SER A 375 21.71 -1.11 0.31
N GLY A 376 20.67 -0.50 -0.27
CA GLY A 376 20.08 -0.94 -1.54
C GLY A 376 19.17 -2.17 -1.46
N SER A 377 19.10 -2.86 -0.31
CA SER A 377 18.15 -3.94 -0.06
C SER A 377 16.72 -3.41 -0.05
N CYS A 378 15.81 -4.17 -0.65
CA CYS A 378 14.36 -3.95 -0.59
C CYS A 378 13.71 -4.73 0.56
N GLY A 379 14.50 -5.22 1.51
CA GLY A 379 14.07 -5.96 2.68
C GLY A 379 13.96 -7.47 2.45
N THR A 380 13.31 -8.15 3.38
CA THR A 380 13.05 -9.60 3.33
C THR A 380 11.58 -9.85 3.04
N VAL A 381 11.27 -10.97 2.38
CA VAL A 381 9.88 -11.38 2.12
C VAL A 381 9.07 -11.33 3.43
N VAL A 382 7.82 -10.87 3.33
CA VAL A 382 6.90 -10.85 4.47
C VAL A 382 6.65 -12.27 5.00
N ARG A 383 6.37 -12.40 6.31
CA ARG A 383 6.01 -13.68 6.93
C ARG A 383 4.67 -14.22 6.41
N ASN A 384 4.32 -15.47 6.70
CA ASN A 384 3.11 -16.12 6.21
C ASN A 384 2.94 -16.05 4.68
N ALA A 385 4.06 -15.89 3.97
CA ALA A 385 4.15 -15.83 2.52
C ALA A 385 5.41 -16.54 2.05
N GLU A 386 5.42 -16.86 0.77
CA GLU A 386 6.49 -17.56 0.08
C GLU A 386 6.93 -16.70 -1.09
N LEU A 387 8.23 -16.63 -1.34
CA LEU A 387 8.79 -15.96 -2.51
C LEU A 387 9.67 -16.95 -3.26
N LYS A 388 9.62 -16.93 -4.59
CA LYS A 388 10.59 -17.61 -5.45
C LYS A 388 11.14 -16.61 -6.46
N VAL A 389 12.35 -16.87 -6.93
CA VAL A 389 12.92 -16.19 -8.08
C VAL A 389 12.93 -17.20 -9.22
N VAL A 390 12.41 -16.84 -10.39
CA VAL A 390 12.30 -17.74 -11.54
C VAL A 390 13.09 -17.23 -12.73
N ASP A 391 13.72 -18.15 -13.45
CA ASP A 391 14.30 -17.89 -14.75
C ASP A 391 13.17 -17.62 -15.77
N PRO A 392 13.11 -16.44 -16.41
CA PRO A 392 12.04 -16.11 -17.35
C PRO A 392 12.00 -17.00 -18.61
N GLU A 393 13.11 -17.61 -19.02
CA GLU A 393 13.18 -18.47 -20.20
C GLU A 393 12.81 -19.91 -19.87
N THR A 394 13.28 -20.42 -18.72
CA THR A 394 13.11 -21.85 -18.37
C THR A 394 11.99 -22.11 -17.38
N GLY A 395 11.48 -21.08 -16.69
CA GLY A 395 10.47 -21.18 -15.62
C GLY A 395 10.99 -21.85 -14.35
N ARG A 396 12.29 -22.16 -14.27
CA ARG A 396 12.90 -22.85 -13.13
C ARG A 396 13.12 -21.90 -11.98
N SER A 397 12.90 -22.40 -10.76
CA SER A 397 13.26 -21.68 -9.55
C SER A 397 14.78 -21.55 -9.43
N LEU A 398 15.24 -20.35 -9.14
CA LEU A 398 16.65 -19.99 -8.95
C LEU A 398 17.00 -19.95 -7.46
N GLY A 399 18.27 -20.19 -7.15
CA GLY A 399 18.82 -20.14 -5.80
C GLY A 399 19.26 -18.73 -5.38
N TYR A 400 19.96 -18.64 -4.25
CA TYR A 400 20.56 -17.41 -3.77
C TYR A 400 21.48 -16.75 -4.82
N ASN A 401 21.48 -15.42 -4.83
CA ASN A 401 22.30 -14.55 -5.69
C ASN A 401 22.12 -14.76 -7.20
N GLN A 402 21.02 -15.38 -7.64
CA GLN A 402 20.70 -15.60 -9.05
C GLN A 402 19.54 -14.69 -9.48
N PRO A 403 19.77 -13.70 -10.36
CA PRO A 403 18.71 -12.81 -10.84
C PRO A 403 17.67 -13.53 -11.70
N GLY A 404 16.40 -13.23 -11.45
CA GLY A 404 15.26 -13.71 -12.23
C GLY A 404 13.99 -12.93 -11.89
N GLU A 405 12.85 -13.33 -12.47
CA GLU A 405 11.56 -12.74 -12.11
C GLU A 405 11.20 -13.11 -10.66
N ILE A 406 10.78 -12.12 -9.89
CA ILE A 406 10.25 -12.35 -8.55
C ILE A 406 8.80 -12.83 -8.65
N CYS A 407 8.49 -13.90 -7.92
CA CYS A 407 7.11 -14.36 -7.72
C CYS A 407 6.80 -14.48 -6.24
N ILE A 408 5.57 -14.16 -5.84
CA ILE A 408 5.13 -14.27 -4.45
C ILE A 408 3.83 -15.07 -4.34
N ARG A 409 3.69 -15.85 -3.27
CA ARG A 409 2.47 -16.57 -2.93
C ARG A 409 2.11 -16.33 -1.48
N GLY A 410 0.83 -16.11 -1.22
CA GLY A 410 0.30 -15.94 0.13
C GLY A 410 -1.11 -15.38 0.11
N GLN A 411 -1.79 -15.39 1.25
CA GLN A 411 -3.20 -14.98 1.32
C GLN A 411 -3.41 -13.47 1.18
N GLN A 412 -2.33 -12.68 1.16
CA GLN A 412 -2.37 -11.24 1.00
C GLN A 412 -2.53 -10.77 -0.45
N ILE A 413 -2.20 -11.61 -1.44
CA ILE A 413 -2.28 -11.20 -2.85
C ILE A 413 -3.73 -10.94 -3.27
N MET A 414 -3.91 -10.24 -4.38
CA MET A 414 -5.23 -9.95 -4.92
C MET A 414 -6.02 -11.23 -5.22
N LYS A 415 -7.35 -11.11 -5.23
CA LYS A 415 -8.24 -12.16 -5.74
C LYS A 415 -8.12 -12.33 -7.25
N GLY A 416 -7.83 -11.24 -7.97
CA GLY A 416 -7.70 -11.18 -9.41
C GLY A 416 -8.05 -9.79 -9.95
N TYR A 417 -8.08 -9.66 -11.28
CA TYR A 417 -8.55 -8.46 -11.96
C TYR A 417 -10.06 -8.51 -12.20
N LEU A 418 -10.73 -7.37 -12.05
CA LEU A 418 -12.16 -7.22 -12.28
C LEU A 418 -12.53 -7.53 -13.74
N ASN A 419 -13.39 -8.54 -13.92
CA ASN A 419 -13.91 -8.98 -15.23
C ASN A 419 -12.82 -9.31 -16.26
N ASP A 420 -11.62 -9.72 -15.81
CA ASP A 420 -10.48 -10.04 -16.68
C ASP A 420 -9.77 -11.32 -16.19
N GLU A 421 -10.43 -12.45 -16.41
CA GLU A 421 -9.92 -13.78 -16.05
C GLU A 421 -8.63 -14.13 -16.78
N ALA A 422 -8.49 -13.66 -18.04
CA ALA A 422 -7.29 -13.89 -18.84
C ALA A 422 -6.08 -13.15 -18.26
N ALA A 423 -6.21 -11.86 -17.93
CA ALA A 423 -5.15 -11.14 -17.25
C ALA A 423 -4.84 -11.74 -15.88
N THR A 424 -5.87 -12.22 -15.16
CA THR A 424 -5.70 -12.88 -13.86
C THR A 424 -4.86 -14.14 -13.99
N ALA A 425 -5.23 -15.07 -14.90
CA ALA A 425 -4.51 -16.32 -15.13
C ALA A 425 -3.09 -16.12 -15.69
N SER A 426 -2.85 -15.02 -16.41
CA SER A 426 -1.50 -14.67 -16.89
C SER A 426 -0.60 -14.05 -15.81
N THR A 427 -1.19 -13.57 -14.72
CA THR A 427 -0.46 -12.87 -13.64
C THR A 427 -0.34 -13.73 -12.39
N ILE A 428 -1.34 -14.57 -12.10
CA ILE A 428 -1.33 -15.55 -11.01
C ILE A 428 -1.38 -16.94 -11.66
N ASP A 429 -0.31 -17.71 -11.49
CA ASP A 429 -0.20 -19.05 -12.08
C ASP A 429 -1.14 -20.07 -11.41
N SER A 430 -1.24 -21.28 -11.98
CA SER A 430 -2.08 -22.36 -11.45
C SER A 430 -1.67 -22.86 -10.06
N GLU A 431 -0.47 -22.54 -9.62
CA GLU A 431 0.07 -22.88 -8.29
C GLU A 431 -0.11 -21.74 -7.27
N GLY A 432 -0.75 -20.63 -7.68
CA GLY A 432 -1.05 -19.47 -6.85
C GLY A 432 0.09 -18.47 -6.72
N TRP A 433 1.12 -18.54 -7.58
CA TRP A 433 2.20 -17.55 -7.59
C TRP A 433 1.81 -16.33 -8.40
N LEU A 434 1.90 -15.16 -7.77
CA LEU A 434 1.81 -13.87 -8.43
C LEU A 434 3.16 -13.53 -9.08
N HIS A 435 3.17 -13.38 -10.41
CA HIS A 435 4.31 -12.98 -11.22
C HIS A 435 4.44 -11.45 -11.27
N THR A 436 5.51 -10.93 -10.68
CA THR A 436 5.67 -9.47 -10.53
C THR A 436 6.28 -8.82 -11.76
N GLY A 437 6.92 -9.58 -12.66
CA GLY A 437 7.78 -9.10 -13.75
C GLY A 437 8.84 -8.06 -13.39
N ASP A 438 9.17 -7.94 -12.11
CA ASP A 438 10.36 -7.25 -11.65
C ASP A 438 11.50 -8.27 -11.54
N VAL A 439 12.71 -7.90 -11.98
CA VAL A 439 13.88 -8.78 -11.91
C VAL A 439 14.65 -8.48 -10.64
N GLY A 440 14.90 -9.51 -9.85
CA GLY A 440 15.69 -9.42 -8.64
C GLY A 440 16.29 -10.73 -8.23
N TYR A 441 16.99 -10.70 -7.10
CA TYR A 441 17.56 -11.88 -6.47
C TYR A 441 17.41 -11.77 -4.94
N VAL A 442 17.55 -12.91 -4.27
CA VAL A 442 17.67 -12.99 -2.81
C VAL A 442 19.11 -13.34 -2.47
N ASP A 443 19.74 -12.59 -1.57
CA ASP A 443 21.11 -12.85 -1.13
C ASP A 443 21.18 -13.85 0.04
N ASP A 444 22.39 -14.24 0.43
CA ASP A 444 22.63 -15.26 1.46
C ASP A 444 22.11 -14.89 2.86
N ASP A 445 21.68 -13.64 3.08
CA ASP A 445 21.06 -13.18 4.34
C ASP A 445 19.54 -12.97 4.20
N ASP A 446 18.91 -13.54 3.16
CA ASP A 446 17.48 -13.41 2.82
C ASP A 446 17.04 -11.97 2.54
N GLU A 447 17.94 -11.12 2.02
CA GLU A 447 17.60 -9.77 1.56
C GLU A 447 17.35 -9.75 0.04
N ILE A 448 16.30 -9.06 -0.37
CA ILE A 448 15.86 -8.98 -1.76
C ILE A 448 16.43 -7.73 -2.40
N PHE A 449 16.99 -7.88 -3.60
CA PHE A 449 17.50 -6.78 -4.41
C PHE A 449 16.80 -6.75 -5.75
N ILE A 450 16.27 -5.60 -6.12
CA ILE A 450 15.69 -5.35 -7.46
C ILE A 450 16.80 -4.78 -8.34
N VAL A 451 17.09 -5.45 -9.46
CA VAL A 451 18.18 -5.07 -10.37
C VAL A 451 17.71 -4.58 -11.72
N ASP A 452 16.52 -5.02 -12.15
CA ASP A 452 15.95 -4.63 -13.44
C ASP A 452 14.43 -4.80 -13.43
N ARG A 453 13.78 -4.47 -14.54
CA ARG A 453 12.41 -4.88 -14.82
C ARG A 453 12.32 -5.56 -16.17
N VAL A 454 11.54 -6.63 -16.24
CA VAL A 454 11.19 -7.27 -17.51
C VAL A 454 10.20 -6.41 -18.31
N LYS A 455 9.56 -5.41 -17.68
CA LYS A 455 8.34 -4.73 -18.16
C LYS A 455 8.53 -3.28 -18.60
N GLU A 456 7.63 -2.85 -19.50
CA GLU A 456 7.48 -1.47 -19.98
C GLU A 456 6.85 -0.48 -18.96
N LEU A 457 6.64 -0.86 -17.69
CA LEU A 457 6.00 0.00 -16.68
C LEU A 457 6.91 1.18 -16.26
N ILE A 458 6.52 2.41 -16.59
CA ILE A 458 7.25 3.61 -16.15
C ILE A 458 6.72 4.07 -14.79
N LYS A 459 7.61 4.22 -13.80
CA LYS A 459 7.28 4.89 -12.51
C LYS A 459 7.84 6.30 -12.51
N TYR A 460 6.99 7.32 -12.63
CA TYR A 460 7.39 8.73 -12.50
C TYR A 460 7.00 9.25 -11.12
N LYS A 461 8.00 9.61 -10.30
CA LYS A 461 7.79 10.13 -8.93
C LYS A 461 6.92 9.22 -8.04
N GLY A 462 6.98 7.90 -8.25
CA GLY A 462 6.19 6.90 -7.51
C GLY A 462 4.79 6.64 -8.08
N PHE A 463 4.33 7.42 -9.05
CA PHE A 463 3.10 7.15 -9.80
C PHE A 463 3.38 6.21 -10.97
N GLN A 464 2.44 5.30 -11.26
CA GLN A 464 2.45 4.57 -12.52
C GLN A 464 2.09 5.54 -13.65
N VAL A 465 2.93 5.61 -14.68
CA VAL A 465 2.68 6.35 -15.92
C VAL A 465 2.52 5.34 -17.03
N TYR A 466 1.46 5.54 -17.83
CA TYR A 466 1.07 4.70 -18.94
C TYR A 466 1.39 5.38 -20.26
#